data_AF-W5MY92-F1
#
_entry.id   AF-W5MY92-F1
#
_cell.length_a   1.000
_cell.length_b   1.000
_cell.length_c   1.000
_cell.angle_alpha   90.00
_cell.angle_beta   90.00
_cell.angle_gamma   90.00
#
_symmetry.space_group_name_H-M   'P 1'
#
loop_
_entity.id
_entity.type
_entity.pdbx_description
1 polymer ?
#
loop_
_entity_poly.entity_id
_entity_poly.type
_entity_poly.pdbx_seq_one_letter_code
_entity_poly.pdbx_strand_id
1 'polypeptide(L)' 'MNACFGPHGILFLPQKPYLTDGTLREQVIYPLKKIYPVTGSADDERILRFLELAGVPGLLKRTGGLDENVDWNW' A
#
# COMPACT_ATOMS: atom_id res chain seq x y z
N MET A 1 -5.88 -1.82 -29.09
CA MET A 1 -6.55 -1.24 -27.90
C MET A 1 -5.53 -1.24 -26.78
N ASN A 2 -5.00 -0.09 -26.39
CA ASN A 2 -4.11 -0.02 -25.23
C ASN A 2 -5.00 -0.14 -23.99
N ALA A 3 -4.89 -1.25 -23.25
CA ALA A 3 -5.51 -1.31 -21.94
C ALA A 3 -4.90 -0.21 -21.07
N CYS A 4 -5.74 0.67 -20.53
CA CYS A 4 -5.31 1.61 -19.50
C CYS A 4 -5.13 0.81 -18.20
N PHE A 5 -3.90 0.71 -17.71
CA PHE A 5 -3.58 0.10 -16.42
C PHE A 5 -3.47 1.19 -15.35
N GLY A 6 -3.82 0.87 -14.09
CA GLY A 6 -3.68 1.79 -12.95
C GLY A 6 -5.02 2.26 -12.35
N PRO A 7 -5.02 3.32 -11.51
CA PRO A 7 -6.16 3.73 -10.67
C PRO A 7 -7.49 3.99 -11.39
N HIS A 8 -7.41 4.40 -12.66
CA HIS A 8 -8.57 4.68 -13.52
C HIS A 8 -8.77 3.63 -14.62
N GLY A 9 -8.06 2.50 -14.49
CA GLY A 9 -8.02 1.44 -15.49
C GLY A 9 -8.18 0.07 -14.83
N ILE A 10 -7.45 -0.92 -15.32
CA ILE A 10 -7.47 -2.28 -14.78
C ILE A 10 -6.28 -2.47 -13.82
N LEU A 11 -6.57 -3.04 -12.64
CA LEU A 11 -5.59 -3.54 -11.67
C LEU A 11 -5.75 -5.05 -11.54
N PHE A 12 -4.66 -5.79 -11.72
CA PHE A 12 -4.65 -7.25 -11.57
C PHE A 12 -4.21 -7.60 -10.16
N LEU A 13 -5.03 -8.40 -9.48
CA LEU A 13 -4.65 -9.02 -8.20
C LEU A 13 -4.29 -10.48 -8.45
N PRO A 14 -3.08 -10.93 -8.07
CA PRO A 14 -2.68 -12.31 -8.21
C PRO A 14 -3.43 -13.21 -7.23
N GLN A 15 -3.49 -14.51 -7.51
CA GLN A 15 -4.07 -15.49 -6.60
C GLN A 15 -3.28 -15.65 -5.29
N LYS A 16 -1.96 -15.45 -5.34
CA LYS A 16 -1.08 -15.38 -4.17
C LYS A 16 -0.57 -13.94 -4.02
N PRO A 17 -0.75 -13.31 -2.86
CA PRO A 17 -0.29 -11.94 -2.67
C PRO A 17 1.24 -11.86 -2.76
N TYR A 18 1.73 -10.77 -3.34
CA TYR A 18 3.14 -10.41 -3.31
C TYR A 18 3.33 -9.33 -2.26
N LEU A 19 4.26 -9.55 -1.35
CA LEU A 19 4.78 -8.51 -0.47
C LEU A 19 6.17 -8.15 -1.00
N THR A 20 6.37 -6.89 -1.36
CA THR A 20 7.69 -6.41 -1.77
C THR A 20 8.49 -5.97 -0.55
N ASP A 21 9.80 -5.88 -0.67
CA ASP A 21 10.59 -5.16 0.33
C ASP A 21 10.13 -3.70 0.40
N GLY A 22 10.16 -3.12 1.60
CA GLY A 22 9.81 -1.72 1.82
C GLY A 22 8.80 -1.51 2.94
N THR A 23 8.25 -0.30 2.98
CA THR A 23 7.42 0.18 4.07
C THR A 23 5.95 -0.25 3.92
N LEU A 24 5.15 -0.11 4.98
CA LEU A 24 3.71 -0.38 4.92
C LEU A 24 3.01 0.52 3.88
N ARG A 25 3.42 1.79 3.77
CA ARG A 25 2.93 2.71 2.74
C ARG A 25 3.15 2.12 1.35
N GLU A 26 4.36 1.63 1.09
CA GLU A 26 4.75 1.08 -0.21
C GLU A 26 3.95 -0.18 -0.59
N GLN A 27 3.60 -1.02 0.39
CA GLN A 27 2.70 -2.15 0.15
C GLN A 27 1.30 -1.70 -0.24
N VAL A 28 0.74 -0.71 0.48
CA VAL A 28 -0.64 -0.23 0.24
C VAL A 28 -0.77 0.46 -1.12
N ILE A 29 0.25 1.23 -1.54
CA ILE A 29 0.22 1.97 -2.81
C ILE A 29 0.75 1.17 -4.00
N TYR A 30 1.17 -0.09 -3.82
CA TYR A 30 1.73 -0.90 -4.89
C TYR A 30 0.75 -0.99 -6.10
N PRO A 31 1.23 -0.89 -7.35
CA PRO A 31 2.62 -0.72 -7.82
C PRO A 31 3.04 0.75 -8.05
N LEU A 32 2.35 1.71 -7.44
CA LEU A 32 2.37 3.12 -7.82
C LEU A 32 3.44 3.97 -7.12
N LYS A 33 4.40 3.35 -6.41
CA LYS A 33 5.45 4.04 -5.62
C LYS A 33 6.14 5.22 -6.34
N LYS A 34 6.36 5.12 -7.67
CA LYS A 34 7.04 6.17 -8.45
C LYS A 34 6.17 7.40 -8.78
N ILE A 35 4.85 7.24 -8.74
CA ILE A 35 3.89 8.29 -9.15
C ILE A 35 3.02 8.76 -7.99
N TYR A 36 3.01 8.01 -6.88
CA TYR A 36 2.33 8.42 -5.67
C TYR A 36 3.15 9.53 -5.00
N PRO A 37 2.54 10.68 -4.66
CA PRO A 37 3.26 11.77 -4.02
C PRO A 37 3.88 11.29 -2.70
N VAL A 38 5.15 11.63 -2.50
CA VAL A 38 5.85 11.36 -1.25
C VAL A 38 5.34 12.37 -0.23
N THR A 39 4.49 11.89 0.66
CA THR A 39 4.08 12.47 1.95
C THR A 39 3.20 13.72 1.93
N GLY A 40 2.00 13.57 2.51
CA GLY A 40 1.10 14.64 2.93
C GLY A 40 0.09 14.07 3.92
N SER A 41 -0.28 14.83 4.96
CA SER A 41 -1.18 14.36 6.05
C SER A 41 -2.49 13.73 5.54
N ALA A 42 -3.03 14.26 4.43
CA ALA A 42 -4.26 13.75 3.83
C ALA A 42 -4.13 12.33 3.24
N ASP A 43 -2.94 11.96 2.75
CA ASP A 43 -2.70 10.62 2.22
C ASP A 43 -2.52 9.59 3.33
N ASP A 44 -1.90 9.99 4.44
CA ASP A 44 -1.73 9.14 5.62
C ASP A 44 -3.10 8.77 6.21
N GLU A 45 -3.96 9.78 6.41
CA GLU A 45 -5.34 9.56 6.87
C GLU A 45 -6.11 8.62 5.93
N ARG A 46 -5.91 8.76 4.62
CA ARG A 46 -6.55 7.90 3.63
C ARG A 46 -6.06 6.46 3.72
N ILE A 47 -4.75 6.25 3.87
CA ILE A 47 -4.16 4.91 4.06
C ILE A 47 -4.69 4.28 5.34
N LEU A 48 -4.67 5.01 6.46
CA LEU A 48 -5.18 4.53 7.75
C LEU A 48 -6.66 4.13 7.66
N ARG A 49 -7.48 4.95 7.00
CA ARG A 49 -8.89 4.62 6.75
C ARG A 49 -9.06 3.33 5.97
N PHE A 50 -8.23 3.08 4.95
CA PHE A 50 -8.32 1.83 4.19
C PHE A 50 -7.84 0.61 4.97
N LEU A 51 -6.84 0.75 5.86
CA LEU A 51 -6.42 -0.32 6.77
C LEU A 51 -7.56 -0.72 7.73
N GLU A 52 -8.31 0.25 8.24
CA GLU A 52 -9.51 0.01 9.04
C GLU A 52 -10.59 -0.73 8.24
N LEU A 53 -10.90 -0.24 7.03
CA LEU A 53 -11.91 -0.86 6.17
C LEU A 53 -11.54 -2.29 5.73
N ALA A 54 -10.25 -2.57 5.57
CA ALA A 54 -9.73 -3.90 5.25
C ALA A 54 -9.63 -4.82 6.48
N GLY A 55 -9.95 -4.34 7.68
CA GLY A 55 -9.91 -5.13 8.91
C GLY A 55 -8.49 -5.43 9.41
N VAL A 56 -7.49 -4.66 8.99
CA VAL A 56 -6.07 -4.85 9.35
C VAL A 56 -5.42 -3.64 10.04
N PRO A 57 -6.11 -2.90 10.94
CA PRO A 57 -5.55 -1.70 11.55
C PRO A 57 -4.34 -1.98 12.45
N GLY A 58 -4.28 -3.19 13.02
CA GLY A 58 -3.15 -3.64 13.84
C GLY A 58 -1.81 -3.70 13.08
N LEU A 59 -1.82 -3.67 11.74
CA LEU A 59 -0.59 -3.65 10.95
C LEU A 59 0.26 -2.42 11.25
N LEU A 60 -0.34 -1.24 11.40
CA LEU A 60 0.41 -0.01 11.66
C LEU A 60 1.30 -0.12 12.91
N LYS A 61 0.76 -0.73 13.97
CA LYS A 61 1.52 -0.96 15.22
C LYS A 61 2.61 -2.01 15.03
N ARG A 62 2.35 -3.05 14.25
CA ARG A 62 3.32 -4.13 13.98
C ARG A 62 4.48 -3.66 13.11
N THR A 63 4.22 -2.74 12.18
CA THR A 63 5.23 -2.21 11.26
C THR A 63 6.01 -1.03 11.85
N GLY A 64 5.57 -0.47 12.99
CA GLY A 64 6.21 0.70 13.60
C GLY A 64 5.82 2.04 12.97
N GLY A 65 4.91 2.03 12.00
CA GLY A 65 4.50 3.21 11.25
C GLY A 65 4.26 2.91 9.77
N LEU A 66 3.93 3.95 9.01
CA LEU A 66 3.73 3.86 7.55
C LEU A 66 5.04 3.76 6.79
N ASP A 67 6.09 4.41 7.28
CA ASP A 67 7.34 4.67 6.55
C ASP A 67 8.56 3.93 7.14
N GLU A 68 8.32 3.05 8.12
CA GLU A 68 9.36 2.18 8.67
C GLU A 68 9.64 0.99 7.73
N ASN A 69 10.90 0.57 7.67
CA ASN A 69 11.28 -0.64 6.93
C ASN A 69 10.86 -1.89 7.70
N VAL A 70 10.20 -2.81 7.00
CA VAL A 70 9.63 -4.02 7.60
C VAL A 70 10.18 -5.26 6.89
N ASP A 71 10.61 -6.26 7.67
CA ASP A 71 10.83 -7.60 7.14
C ASP A 71 9.48 -8.34 7.06
N TRP A 72 9.05 -8.64 5.84
CA TRP A 72 7.75 -9.26 5.57
C TRP A 72 7.78 -10.80 5.70
N ASN A 73 8.83 -11.40 6.28
CA ASN A 73 8.94 -12.84 6.54
C ASN A 73 8.36 -13.28 7.91
N TRP A 74 7.12 -12.88 8.17
CA TRP A 74 6.27 -13.32 9.29
C TRP A 74 5.52 -14.64 9.07
#